data_AF-A0A7R6XV43-F1
#
_entry.id   AF-A0A7R6XV43-F1
#
_cell.length_a   1.000
_cell.length_b   1.000
_cell.length_c   1.000
_cell.angle_alpha   90.00
_cell.angle_beta   90.00
_cell.angle_gamma   90.00
#
_symmetry.space_group_name_H-M   'P 1'
#
loop_
_entity.id
_entity.type
_entity.pdbx_description
1 polymer ?
#
loop_
_entity_poly.entity_id
_entity_poly.type
_entity_poly.pdbx_seq_one_letter_code
_entity_poly.pdbx_strand_id
1 'polypeptide(L)'
;MPSDADRGDLGRPSGAAAGLASPLAVDGMLFDCQSCGACCSYSAEWPRFSTEEDEQLDRIPEKFVSADLSGMRCDGVRCSALTGEIGKHTACGIYELRPDVCRACMPGGDDCLMARQAHGLPLS
;
A
#
# COMPACT_ATOMS: atom_id res chain seq x y z
N MET A 1 69.90 -12.99 21.13
CA MET A 1 69.84 -14.24 21.93
C MET A 1 69.42 -13.84 23.34
N PRO A 2 68.37 -14.41 23.94
CA PRO A 2 67.64 -15.63 23.54
C PRO A 2 66.19 -15.29 23.06
N SER A 3 65.74 -15.85 21.94
CA SER A 3 65.03 -17.15 21.84
C SER A 3 63.51 -16.92 21.89
N ASP A 4 62.68 -17.45 21.01
CA ASP A 4 62.89 -18.42 19.94
C ASP A 4 61.62 -18.41 19.09
N ALA A 5 61.79 -18.83 17.84
CA ALA A 5 60.90 -19.67 17.03
C ALA A 5 59.39 -19.36 17.04
N ASP A 6 58.86 -18.88 15.92
CA ASP A 6 58.34 -19.73 14.84
C ASP A 6 57.02 -20.41 15.22
N ARG A 7 55.94 -19.93 14.60
CA ARG A 7 54.92 -20.82 14.05
C ARG A 7 54.01 -20.06 13.11
N GLY A 8 54.17 -20.35 11.82
CA GLY A 8 53.16 -20.05 10.83
C GLY A 8 51.88 -20.85 11.05
N ASP A 9 50.76 -20.26 10.63
CA ASP A 9 49.54 -20.97 10.22
C ASP A 9 48.73 -19.97 9.37
N LEU A 10 48.90 -20.03 8.05
CA LEU A 10 47.90 -20.58 7.12
C LEU A 10 46.55 -19.84 7.17
N GLY A 11 46.25 -19.10 6.10
CA GLY A 11 44.88 -18.98 5.59
C GLY A 11 44.18 -17.63 5.75
N ARG A 12 44.35 -16.73 4.76
CA ARG A 12 43.19 -16.00 4.20
C ARG A 12 42.60 -16.87 3.08
N PRO A 13 41.34 -16.70 2.64
CA PRO A 13 40.19 -16.01 3.24
C PRO A 13 38.94 -16.92 3.26
N SER A 14 38.27 -17.07 4.41
CA SER A 14 37.02 -17.85 4.43
C SER A 14 35.79 -16.95 4.41
N GLY A 15 35.08 -17.02 3.29
CA GLY A 15 33.62 -17.03 3.31
C GLY A 15 32.96 -15.66 3.29
N ALA A 16 32.42 -15.33 2.11
CA ALA A 16 31.27 -14.45 1.99
C ALA A 16 30.25 -14.77 3.08
N ALA A 17 30.02 -13.82 3.99
CA ALA A 17 28.78 -13.81 4.75
C ALA A 17 27.69 -13.49 3.73
N ALA A 18 27.08 -14.58 3.28
CA ALA A 18 25.76 -14.71 2.70
C ALA A 18 24.99 -13.39 2.79
N GLY A 19 24.72 -12.81 1.61
CA GLY A 19 23.64 -11.86 1.46
C GLY A 19 22.43 -12.45 2.17
N LEU A 20 22.04 -11.78 3.24
CA LEU A 20 20.81 -12.05 3.95
C LEU A 20 19.73 -11.83 2.91
N ALA A 21 19.26 -12.93 2.33
CA ALA A 21 18.18 -12.94 1.39
C ALA A 21 17.01 -12.19 2.04
N SER A 22 16.63 -11.06 1.45
CA SER A 22 15.32 -10.45 1.70
C SER A 22 14.26 -11.50 1.34
N PRO A 23 13.46 -12.01 2.28
CA PRO A 23 12.20 -12.58 1.90
C PRO A 23 11.21 -11.41 1.74
N LEU A 24 10.25 -11.56 0.82
CA LEU A 24 9.20 -10.61 0.46
C LEU A 24 9.51 -9.67 -0.73
N ALA A 25 10.22 -10.16 -1.75
CA ALA A 25 9.78 -9.85 -3.11
C ALA A 25 8.74 -10.91 -3.48
N VAL A 26 7.45 -10.60 -3.31
CA VAL A 26 6.37 -11.38 -3.92
C VAL A 26 6.46 -11.16 -5.43
N ASP A 27 6.57 -12.27 -6.15
CA ASP A 27 6.57 -12.33 -7.61
C ASP A 27 5.28 -11.69 -8.18
N GLY A 28 5.41 -10.46 -8.66
CA GLY A 28 5.07 -10.14 -10.05
C GLY A 28 3.62 -9.93 -10.47
N MET A 29 2.61 -10.05 -9.61
CA MET A 29 1.27 -9.52 -9.94
C MET A 29 1.25 -8.01 -9.66
N LEU A 30 1.58 -7.21 -10.68
CA LEU A 30 1.62 -5.75 -10.57
C LEU A 30 0.20 -5.19 -10.43
N PHE A 31 -0.32 -5.17 -9.21
CA PHE A 31 -1.56 -4.47 -8.90
C PHE A 31 -1.33 -2.96 -8.92
N ASP A 32 -1.63 -2.35 -10.06
CA ASP A 32 -1.61 -0.90 -10.19
C ASP A 32 -2.98 -0.31 -9.83
N CYS A 33 -3.04 0.42 -8.72
CA CYS A 33 -4.25 1.13 -8.33
C CYS A 33 -4.69 2.17 -9.37
N GLN A 34 -3.75 2.77 -10.13
CA GLN A 34 -4.07 3.72 -11.19
C GLN A 34 -4.75 3.06 -12.38
N SER A 35 -4.55 1.75 -12.59
CA SER A 35 -5.24 1.00 -13.65
C SER A 35 -6.66 0.55 -13.28
N CYS A 36 -7.00 0.43 -11.99
CA CYS A 36 -8.24 -0.23 -11.56
C CYS A 36 -9.24 0.68 -10.85
N GLY A 37 -8.82 1.48 -9.86
CA GLY A 37 -9.70 2.27 -8.99
C GLY A 37 -10.74 1.47 -8.17
N ALA A 38 -10.69 0.13 -8.17
CA ALA A 38 -11.76 -0.75 -7.67
C ALA A 38 -12.14 -0.46 -6.20
N CYS A 39 -11.16 -0.39 -5.31
CA CYS A 39 -11.41 -0.18 -3.88
C CYS A 39 -12.08 1.17 -3.59
N CYS A 40 -11.82 2.18 -4.42
CA CYS A 40 -12.43 3.51 -4.30
C CYS A 40 -13.86 3.58 -4.86
N SER A 41 -14.38 2.50 -5.43
CA SER A 41 -15.73 2.42 -5.99
C SER A 41 -16.52 1.19 -5.52
N TYR A 42 -16.09 0.57 -4.43
CA TYR A 42 -16.64 -0.70 -3.95
C TYR A 42 -17.88 -0.53 -3.06
N SER A 43 -17.83 0.37 -2.07
CA SER A 43 -18.93 0.60 -1.13
C SER A 43 -18.96 2.04 -0.64
N ALA A 44 -20.16 2.56 -0.36
CA ALA A 44 -20.35 3.87 0.28
C ALA A 44 -19.89 3.87 1.75
N GLU A 45 -19.80 2.68 2.35
CA GLU A 45 -19.43 2.48 3.74
C GLU A 45 -17.90 2.37 3.93
N TRP A 46 -17.16 2.49 2.84
CA TRP A 46 -15.71 2.33 2.75
C TRP A 46 -15.15 3.52 1.97
N PRO A 47 -14.06 4.19 2.40
CA PRO A 47 -13.29 4.06 3.66
C PRO A 47 -13.90 4.88 4.81
N ARG A 48 -13.95 4.29 6.02
CA ARG A 48 -14.41 4.95 7.27
C ARG A 48 -13.22 5.39 8.12
N PHE A 49 -13.29 6.59 8.69
CA PHE A 49 -12.33 7.02 9.71
C PHE A 49 -12.65 6.25 11.00
N SER A 50 -11.65 5.65 11.61
CA SER A 50 -11.89 4.80 12.79
C SER A 50 -10.74 4.81 13.79
N THR A 51 -9.52 5.07 13.32
CA THR A 51 -8.30 4.99 14.15
C THR A 51 -7.39 6.20 13.98
N GLU A 52 -7.75 7.15 13.12
CA GLU A 52 -6.97 8.34 12.80
C GLU A 52 -7.18 9.48 13.79
N GLU A 53 -6.13 10.25 14.04
CA GLU A 53 -6.18 11.46 14.86
C GLU A 53 -6.89 12.60 14.10
N ASP A 54 -7.65 13.43 14.82
CA ASP A 54 -8.43 14.53 14.23
C ASP A 54 -7.53 15.48 13.41
N GLU A 55 -6.31 15.79 13.88
CA GLU A 55 -5.38 16.67 13.16
C GLU A 55 -4.87 16.10 11.83
N GLN A 56 -4.96 14.79 11.62
CA GLN A 56 -4.66 14.18 10.32
C GLN A 56 -5.87 14.29 9.38
N LEU A 57 -7.07 14.05 9.91
CA LEU A 57 -8.33 14.12 9.17
C LEU A 57 -8.64 15.55 8.73
N ASP A 58 -8.34 16.55 9.57
CA ASP A 58 -8.49 17.99 9.28
C ASP A 58 -7.66 18.47 8.08
N ARG A 59 -6.64 17.71 7.67
CA ARG A 59 -5.85 18.01 6.47
C ARG A 59 -6.58 17.63 5.19
N ILE A 60 -7.59 16.77 5.27
CA ILE A 60 -8.38 16.35 4.13
C ILE A 60 -9.34 17.50 3.78
N PRO A 61 -9.36 18.00 2.53
CA PRO A 61 -10.31 19.03 2.16
C PRO A 61 -11.75 18.60 2.43
N GLU A 62 -12.53 19.43 3.12
CA GLU A 62 -13.90 19.13 3.56
C GLU A 62 -14.82 18.59 2.45
N LYS A 63 -14.62 19.04 1.21
CA LYS A 63 -15.38 18.56 0.03
C LYS A 63 -15.24 17.05 -0.23
N PHE A 64 -14.22 16.41 0.34
CA PHE A 64 -13.96 14.97 0.24
C PHE A 64 -14.31 14.21 1.52
N VAL A 65 -14.77 14.89 2.57
CA VAL A 65 -15.18 14.29 3.85
C VAL A 65 -16.72 14.17 3.88
N SER A 66 -17.22 13.06 4.42
CA SER A 66 -18.66 12.83 4.56
C SER A 66 -19.31 13.83 5.52
N ALA A 67 -20.60 14.10 5.36
CA ALA A 67 -21.29 15.10 6.18
C ALA A 67 -21.40 14.73 7.68
N ASP A 68 -21.31 13.44 7.99
CA ASP A 68 -21.30 12.88 9.34
C ASP A 68 -19.87 12.70 9.89
N LEU A 69 -18.85 13.14 9.15
CA LEU A 69 -17.42 13.02 9.48
C LEU A 69 -16.95 11.57 9.72
N SER A 70 -17.75 10.57 9.30
CA SER A 70 -17.44 9.16 9.53
C SER A 70 -16.47 8.58 8.51
N GLY A 71 -16.14 9.31 7.44
CA GLY A 71 -15.21 8.83 6.42
C GLY A 71 -15.09 9.73 5.21
N MET A 72 -14.63 9.15 4.10
CA MET A 72 -14.60 9.84 2.82
C MET A 72 -16.01 10.02 2.27
N ARG A 73 -16.27 11.16 1.64
CA ARG A 73 -17.51 11.40 0.91
C ARG A 73 -17.57 10.54 -0.34
N CYS A 74 -18.69 9.83 -0.51
CA CYS A 74 -19.00 9.04 -1.70
C CYS A 74 -20.24 9.58 -2.44
N ASP A 75 -20.26 9.41 -3.76
CA ASP A 75 -21.44 9.56 -4.62
C ASP A 75 -21.90 8.15 -5.04
N GLY A 76 -22.99 7.69 -4.43
CA GLY A 76 -23.30 6.26 -4.39
C GLY A 76 -22.15 5.49 -3.72
N VAL A 77 -21.58 4.51 -4.43
CA VAL A 77 -20.43 3.71 -3.95
C VAL A 77 -19.07 4.28 -4.35
N ARG A 78 -19.05 5.41 -5.08
CA ARG A 78 -17.82 5.97 -5.67
C ARG A 78 -17.27 7.09 -4.80
N CYS A 79 -16.02 6.96 -4.36
CA CYS A 79 -15.31 8.01 -3.62
C CYS A 79 -15.21 9.30 -4.45
N SER A 80 -15.55 10.42 -3.82
CA SER A 80 -15.55 11.75 -4.45
C SER A 80 -14.16 12.25 -4.84
N ALA A 81 -13.10 11.73 -4.21
CA ALA A 81 -11.71 12.04 -4.57
C ALA A 81 -11.19 11.19 -5.74
N LEU A 82 -11.93 10.16 -6.17
CA LEU A 82 -11.52 9.33 -7.30
C LEU A 82 -11.76 10.08 -8.61
N THR A 83 -10.74 10.13 -9.46
CA THR A 83 -10.81 10.66 -10.82
C THR A 83 -10.61 9.52 -11.83
N GLY A 84 -11.12 9.71 -13.05
CA GLY A 84 -11.03 8.72 -14.11
C GLY A 84 -12.09 7.62 -14.04
N GLU A 85 -11.84 6.53 -14.75
CA GLU A 85 -12.78 5.44 -15.00
C GLU A 85 -12.25 4.10 -14.49
N ILE A 86 -13.10 3.38 -13.73
CA ILE A 86 -12.78 2.08 -13.13
C ILE A 86 -12.35 1.08 -14.21
N GLY A 87 -11.27 0.36 -13.94
CA GLY A 87 -10.69 -0.64 -14.85
C GLY A 87 -9.97 -0.07 -16.07
N LYS A 88 -9.81 1.26 -16.18
CA LYS A 88 -9.04 1.90 -17.25
C LYS A 88 -7.88 2.71 -16.69
N HIS A 89 -8.16 3.95 -16.29
CA HIS A 89 -7.19 4.88 -15.75
C HIS A 89 -7.87 5.72 -14.69
N THR A 90 -7.31 5.71 -13.50
CA THR A 90 -7.84 6.36 -12.32
C THR A 90 -6.72 7.01 -11.52
N ALA A 91 -7.05 8.03 -10.75
CA ALA A 91 -6.14 8.63 -9.81
C ALA A 91 -6.90 9.17 -8.60
N CYS A 92 -6.27 9.13 -7.42
CA CYS A 92 -6.80 9.77 -6.23
C CYS A 92 -6.40 11.25 -6.22
N GLY A 93 -7.39 12.15 -6.19
CA GLY A 93 -7.15 13.60 -6.15
C GLY A 93 -6.53 14.11 -4.84
N ILE A 94 -6.41 13.24 -3.83
CA ILE A 94 -5.78 13.53 -2.53
C ILE A 94 -4.73 12.48 -2.16
N TYR A 95 -4.05 11.87 -3.14
CA TYR A 95 -3.18 10.71 -2.91
C TYR A 95 -2.17 10.88 -1.75
N GLU A 96 -1.57 12.08 -1.63
CA GLU A 96 -0.62 12.43 -0.56
C GLU A 96 -1.28 12.63 0.80
N LEU A 97 -2.55 13.06 0.81
CA LEU A 97 -3.37 13.32 2.00
C LEU A 97 -4.31 12.15 2.31
N ARG A 98 -4.06 10.96 1.74
CA ARG A 98 -4.90 9.80 2.00
C ARG A 98 -4.95 9.51 3.50
N PRO A 99 -6.14 9.30 4.08
CA PRO A 99 -6.29 8.82 5.46
C PRO A 99 -5.70 7.41 5.59
N ASP A 100 -5.43 6.97 6.81
CA ASP A 100 -4.78 5.70 7.05
C ASP A 100 -5.64 4.52 6.58
N VAL A 101 -6.97 4.61 6.69
CA VAL A 101 -7.86 3.58 6.12
C VAL A 101 -7.73 3.41 4.61
N CYS A 102 -7.41 4.47 3.87
CA CYS A 102 -7.12 4.39 2.43
C CYS A 102 -5.74 3.76 2.15
N ARG A 103 -4.79 3.87 3.09
CA ARG A 103 -3.43 3.32 2.98
C ARG A 103 -3.37 1.87 3.41
N ALA A 104 -4.23 1.47 4.35
CA ALA A 104 -4.37 0.09 4.81
C ALA A 104 -4.80 -0.87 3.68
N CYS A 105 -5.56 -0.37 2.70
CA CYS A 105 -5.92 -1.13 1.51
C CYS A 105 -4.70 -1.32 0.59
N MET A 106 -3.98 -2.42 0.79
CA MET A 106 -2.78 -2.75 0.02
C MET A 106 -3.12 -3.31 -1.37
N PRO A 107 -2.41 -2.90 -2.44
CA PRO A 107 -2.57 -3.49 -3.77
C PRO A 107 -2.33 -5.00 -3.72
N GLY A 108 -3.28 -5.79 -4.23
CA GLY A 108 -3.21 -7.25 -4.20
C GLY A 108 -3.54 -7.92 -2.86
N GLY A 109 -3.83 -7.14 -1.81
CA GLY A 109 -4.36 -7.67 -0.55
C GLY A 109 -5.82 -8.13 -0.69
N ASP A 110 -6.34 -8.80 0.33
CA ASP A 110 -7.68 -9.41 0.32
C ASP A 110 -8.79 -8.40 -0.05
N ASP A 111 -8.76 -7.21 0.56
CA ASP A 111 -9.71 -6.14 0.27
C ASP A 111 -9.63 -5.66 -1.19
N CYS A 112 -8.42 -5.60 -1.73
CA CYS A 112 -8.19 -5.22 -3.12
C CYS A 112 -8.75 -6.28 -4.07
N LEU A 113 -8.49 -7.56 -3.81
CA LEU A 113 -8.98 -8.67 -4.62
C LEU A 113 -10.52 -8.76 -4.56
N MET A 114 -11.11 -8.59 -3.38
CA MET A 114 -12.56 -8.54 -3.19
C MET A 114 -13.19 -7.41 -4.03
N ALA A 115 -12.64 -6.20 -3.96
CA ALA A 115 -13.15 -5.06 -4.73
C ALA A 115 -12.98 -5.30 -6.24
N ARG A 116 -11.83 -5.81 -6.68
CA ARG A 116 -11.58 -6.13 -8.09
C ARG A 116 -12.56 -7.19 -8.61
N GLN A 117 -12.82 -8.23 -7.82
CA GLN A 117 -13.78 -9.27 -8.17
C GLN A 117 -15.19 -8.71 -8.33
N ALA A 118 -15.64 -7.82 -7.44
CA ALA A 118 -16.94 -7.16 -7.54
C ALA A 118 -17.10 -6.31 -8.81
N HIS A 119 -16.00 -5.76 -9.32
CA HIS A 119 -15.95 -5.02 -10.58
C HIS A 119 -15.61 -5.89 -11.82
N GLY A 120 -15.43 -7.20 -11.65
CA GLY A 120 -15.07 -8.10 -12.76
C GLY A 120 -13.67 -7.88 -13.31
N LEU A 121 -12.75 -7.34 -12.51
CA LEU A 121 -11.37 -7.05 -12.91
C LEU A 121 -10.44 -8.25 -12.67
N PRO A 122 -9.31 -8.36 -13.40
CA PRO A 122 -8.35 -9.45 -13.21
C PRO A 122 -7.81 -9.50 -11.77
N LEU A 123 -7.61 -10.69 -11.21
CA LEU A 123 -7.07 -10.89 -9.86
C LEU A 123 -5.58 -11.25 -9.87
N SER A 124 -4.91 -11.09 -11.02
CA SER A 124 -3.52 -11.44 -11.26
C SER A 124 -2.87 -10.51 -12.27
#